data_AF-A0A0B6Y2P2-F1
#
_entry.id   AF-A0A0B6Y2P2-F1
#
_cell.length_a   1.000
_cell.length_b   1.000
_cell.length_c   1.000
_cell.angle_alpha   90.00
_cell.angle_beta   90.00
_cell.angle_gamma   90.00
#
_symmetry.space_group_name_H-M   'P 1'
#
loop_
_entity.id
_entity.type
_entity.pdbx_description
1 polymer ?
#
loop_
_entity_poly.entity_id
_entity_poly.type
_entity_poly.pdbx_seq_one_letter_code
_entity_poly.pdbx_strand_id
1 'polypeptide(L)'
;VKAFYNIVLQSMDVLRSWAEKIPGFADLHKQDQDLLFQSASLELFVLKAAYRVQPNDEKIIFENGQVYHRLQCMKTFGQWVNSIVHFGLSLHRMGL
;
A
#
# COMPACT_ATOMS: atom_id res chain seq x y z
N VAL A 1 -13.79 -11.77 -0.19
CA VAL A 1 -14.00 -10.81 0.92
C VAL A 1 -12.95 -10.97 2.04
N LYS A 2 -12.85 -12.10 2.75
CA LYS A 2 -11.88 -12.26 3.88
C LYS A 2 -10.40 -12.04 3.50
N ALA A 3 -9.95 -12.50 2.33
CA ALA A 3 -8.55 -12.35 1.90
C ALA A 3 -8.13 -10.89 1.67
N PHE A 4 -9.05 -10.03 1.20
CA PHE A 4 -8.82 -8.59 1.02
C PHE A 4 -8.49 -7.92 2.35
N TYR A 5 -9.37 -8.11 3.33
CA TYR A 5 -9.23 -7.52 4.65
C TYR A 5 -7.94 -7.98 5.32
N ASN A 6 -7.55 -9.24 5.16
CA ASN A 6 -6.29 -9.73 5.72
C ASN A 6 -5.06 -9.04 5.10
N ILE A 7 -5.00 -8.86 3.78
CA ILE A 7 -3.87 -8.17 3.13
C ILE A 7 -3.80 -6.72 3.58
N VAL A 8 -4.94 -6.02 3.60
CA VAL A 8 -4.99 -4.62 4.02
C VAL A 8 -4.59 -4.49 5.48
N LEU A 9 -5.20 -5.26 6.39
CA LEU A 9 -4.89 -5.22 7.82
C LEU A 9 -3.40 -5.49 8.10
N GLN A 10 -2.83 -6.56 7.54
CA GLN A 10 -1.40 -6.85 7.71
C GLN A 10 -0.51 -5.74 7.14
N SER A 11 -0.92 -5.13 6.02
CA SER A 11 -0.18 -3.99 5.47
C SER A 11 -0.31 -2.74 6.34
N MET A 12 -1.45 -2.51 6.99
CA MET A 12 -1.65 -1.40 7.92
C MET A 12 -0.71 -1.50 9.13
N ASP A 13 -0.51 -2.70 9.68
CA ASP A 13 0.41 -2.91 10.81
C ASP A 13 1.84 -2.53 10.41
N VAL A 14 2.29 -2.96 9.23
CA VAL A 14 3.61 -2.60 8.69
C VAL A 14 3.72 -1.09 8.44
N LEU A 15 2.69 -0.47 7.87
CA LEU A 15 2.66 0.97 7.64
C LEU A 15 2.68 1.76 8.94
N ARG A 16 2.01 1.29 9.99
CA ARG A 16 2.02 1.93 11.30
C ARG A 16 3.41 1.87 11.93
N SER A 17 4.05 0.71 11.93
CA SER A 17 5.44 0.58 12.38
C SER A 17 6.44 1.37 11.52
N TRP A 18 6.12 1.63 10.25
CA TRP A 18 6.90 2.54 9.40
C TRP A 18 6.68 4.00 9.79
N ALA A 19 5.44 4.42 10.06
CA ALA A 19 5.11 5.79 10.46
C ALA A 19 5.77 6.18 11.79
N GLU A 20 5.80 5.26 12.75
CA GLU A 20 6.48 5.45 14.05
C GLU A 20 7.99 5.69 13.94
N LYS A 21 8.60 5.31 12.80
CA LYS A 21 10.03 5.54 12.52
C LYS A 21 10.30 6.88 11.84
N ILE A 22 9.26 7.63 11.46
CA ILE A 22 9.42 8.96 10.86
C ILE A 22 9.86 9.94 11.95
N PRO A 23 10.99 10.64 11.79
CA PRO A 23 11.44 11.64 12.76
C PRO A 23 10.34 12.67 13.05
N GLY A 24 10.06 12.93 14.33
CA GLY A 24 9.02 13.86 14.77
C GLY A 24 7.59 13.30 14.80
N PHE A 25 7.31 12.14 14.17
CA PHE A 25 5.96 11.58 14.17
C PHE A 25 5.56 11.03 15.55
N ALA A 26 6.48 10.32 16.20
CA ALA A 26 6.25 9.76 17.53
C ALA A 26 6.14 10.83 18.63
N ASP A 27 6.59 12.06 18.36
CA ASP A 27 6.53 13.20 19.28
C ASP A 27 5.16 13.87 19.29
N LEU A 28 4.30 13.57 18.30
CA LEU A 28 2.93 14.07 18.24
C LEU A 28 2.05 13.45 19.33
N HIS A 29 0.96 14.11 19.69
CA HIS A 29 -0.03 13.54 20.59
C HIS A 29 -0.64 12.26 19.99
N LYS A 30 -0.95 11.25 20.82
CA LYS A 30 -1.39 9.94 20.31
C LYS A 30 -2.63 10.03 19.40
N GLN A 31 -3.56 10.90 19.75
CA GLN A 31 -4.77 11.15 18.95
C GLN A 31 -4.43 11.72 17.57
N ASP A 32 -3.43 12.60 17.47
CA ASP A 32 -3.00 13.18 16.20
C ASP A 32 -2.26 12.15 15.35
N GLN A 33 -1.41 11.32 15.96
CA GLN A 33 -0.77 10.19 15.27
C GLN A 33 -1.83 9.26 14.65
N ASP A 34 -2.85 8.89 15.44
CA ASP A 34 -3.91 8.00 14.98
C ASP A 34 -4.77 8.65 13.89
N LEU A 35 -5.11 9.93 14.03
CA LEU A 35 -5.86 10.68 13.03
C LEU A 35 -5.08 10.78 11.71
N LEU A 36 -3.81 11.19 11.77
CA LEU A 36 -2.94 11.30 10.59
C LEU A 36 -2.73 9.95 9.90
N PHE A 37 -2.54 8.89 10.69
CA PHE A 37 -2.38 7.56 10.11
C PHE A 37 -3.68 7.09 9.46
N GLN A 38 -4.83 7.23 10.14
CA GLN A 38 -6.13 6.82 9.60
C GLN A 38 -6.45 7.58 8.31
N SER A 39 -6.17 8.89 8.24
CA SER A 39 -6.45 9.70 7.06
C SER A 39 -5.57 9.34 5.86
N ALA A 40 -4.29 9.04 6.07
CA ALA A 40 -3.32 8.81 4.99
C ALA A 40 -3.05 7.33 4.67
N SER A 41 -3.46 6.38 5.53
CA SER A 41 -3.04 4.98 5.46
C SER A 41 -3.38 4.28 4.14
N LEU A 42 -4.55 4.54 3.57
CA LEU A 42 -4.95 3.95 2.29
C LEU A 42 -4.12 4.50 1.12
N GLU A 43 -3.83 5.81 1.13
CA GLU A 43 -3.00 6.47 0.12
C GLU A 43 -1.56 5.95 0.20
N LEU A 44 -1.01 5.81 1.42
CA LEU A 44 0.30 5.22 1.66
C LEU A 44 0.37 3.77 1.17
N PHE A 45 -0.68 2.97 1.43
CA PHE A 45 -0.78 1.60 0.93
C PHE A 45 -0.75 1.56 -0.60
N VAL A 46 -1.57 2.38 -1.26
CA VAL A 46 -1.61 2.45 -2.73
C VAL A 46 -0.27 2.89 -3.29
N LEU A 47 0.30 3.96 -2.75
CA LEU A 47 1.56 4.53 -3.23
C LEU A 47 2.69 3.51 -3.13
N LYS A 48 2.87 2.88 -1.98
CA LYS A 48 3.96 1.94 -1.77
C LYS A 48 3.75 0.63 -2.55
N ALA A 49 2.52 0.16 -2.73
CA ALA A 49 2.23 -0.96 -3.63
C ALA A 49 2.55 -0.58 -5.09
N ALA A 50 2.11 0.59 -5.55
CA ALA A 50 2.34 1.10 -6.89
C ALA A 50 3.84 1.29 -7.19
N TYR A 51 4.62 1.78 -6.23
CA TYR A 51 6.06 1.97 -6.35
C TYR A 51 6.82 0.65 -6.60
N ARG A 52 6.27 -0.48 -6.15
CA ARG A 52 6.86 -1.82 -6.35
C ARG A 52 6.39 -2.49 -7.64
N VAL A 53 5.41 -1.94 -8.35
CA VAL A 53 4.97 -2.47 -9.65
C VAL A 53 6.14 -2.38 -10.62
N GLN A 54 6.43 -3.44 -11.37
CA GLN A 54 7.46 -3.42 -12.40
C GLN A 54 6.81 -3.48 -13.80
N PRO A 55 7.35 -2.77 -14.80
CA PRO A 55 6.92 -2.93 -16.18
C PRO A 55 7.06 -4.40 -16.60
N ASN A 56 6.02 -4.95 -17.23
CA ASN A 56 5.94 -6.34 -17.69
C ASN A 56 5.89 -7.42 -16.59
N ASP A 57 5.76 -7.06 -15.31
CA ASP A 57 5.47 -8.02 -14.25
C ASP A 57 3.96 -8.22 -14.09
N GLU A 58 3.55 -9.47 -13.87
CA GLU A 58 2.17 -9.85 -13.58
C GLU A 58 1.91 -9.93 -12.07
N LYS A 59 2.92 -9.66 -11.24
CA LYS A 59 2.84 -9.74 -9.79
C LYS A 59 2.76 -8.37 -9.13
N ILE A 60 2.17 -8.37 -7.94
CA ILE A 60 2.09 -7.21 -7.06
C ILE A 60 2.66 -7.62 -5.70
N ILE A 61 3.53 -6.77 -5.16
CA ILE A 61 4.19 -6.96 -3.87
C ILE A 61 3.59 -5.94 -2.90
N PHE A 62 3.03 -6.43 -1.78
CA PHE A 62 2.45 -5.59 -0.74
C PHE A 62 3.45 -5.29 0.39
N GLU A 63 3.11 -4.35 1.27
CA GLU A 63 3.97 -3.88 2.36
C GLU A 63 4.41 -4.99 3.32
N ASN A 64 3.56 -5.99 3.52
CA ASN A 64 3.84 -7.16 4.36
C ASN A 64 4.74 -8.22 3.68
N GLY A 65 5.27 -7.93 2.48
CA GLY A 65 6.14 -8.83 1.72
C GLY A 65 5.40 -9.93 0.96
N GLN A 66 4.06 -9.99 1.04
CA GLN A 66 3.30 -10.95 0.26
C GLN A 66 3.30 -10.58 -1.22
N VAL A 67 3.44 -11.61 -2.06
CA VAL A 67 3.45 -11.48 -3.52
C VAL A 67 2.25 -12.21 -4.09
N TYR A 68 1.46 -11.51 -4.91
CA TYR A 68 0.28 -12.07 -5.55
C TYR A 68 0.31 -11.81 -7.04
N HIS A 69 -0.24 -12.75 -7.80
CA HIS A 69 -0.51 -12.54 -9.21
C HIS A 69 -1.66 -11.55 -9.39
N ARG A 70 -1.60 -10.68 -10.41
CA ARG A 70 -2.60 -9.64 -10.69
C ARG A 70 -4.01 -10.21 -10.80
N LEU A 71 -4.16 -11.41 -11.38
CA LEU A 71 -5.46 -12.10 -11.44
C LEU A 71 -6.02 -12.51 -10.06
N GLN A 72 -5.17 -12.83 -9.09
CA GLN A 72 -5.60 -13.10 -7.71
C GLN A 72 -6.05 -11.80 -7.04
N CYS A 73 -5.32 -10.72 -7.28
CA CYS A 73 -5.70 -9.39 -6.82
C CYS A 73 -7.00 -8.91 -7.48
N MET A 74 -7.23 -9.16 -8.77
CA MET A 74 -8.49 -8.82 -9.45
C MET A 74 -9.72 -9.46 -8.80
N LYS A 75 -9.61 -10.72 -8.35
CA LYS A 75 -10.70 -11.41 -7.63
C LYS A 75 -10.99 -10.82 -6.25
N THR A 76 -10.03 -10.07 -5.68
CA THR A 76 -10.03 -9.61 -4.29
C THR A 76 -10.30 -8.10 -4.19
N PHE A 77 -9.60 -7.31 -5.00
CA PHE A 77 -9.60 -5.85 -5.09
C PHE A 77 -10.48 -5.32 -6.25
N GLY A 78 -10.94 -6.20 -7.16
CA GLY A 78 -11.69 -5.77 -8.34
C GLY A 78 -10.85 -4.86 -9.26
N GLN A 79 -11.49 -3.88 -9.89
CA GLN A 79 -10.82 -2.94 -10.80
C GLN A 79 -9.84 -2.01 -10.09
N TRP A 80 -9.90 -1.88 -8.76
CA TRP A 80 -8.99 -1.01 -8.02
C TRP A 80 -7.52 -1.42 -8.19
N VAL A 81 -7.24 -2.72 -8.34
CA VAL A 81 -5.87 -3.19 -8.61
C VAL A 81 -5.33 -2.64 -9.94
N ASN A 82 -6.20 -2.49 -10.95
CA ASN A 82 -5.78 -1.92 -12.23
C ASN A 82 -5.38 -0.45 -12.06
N SER A 83 -6.13 0.31 -11.25
CA SER A 83 -5.76 1.69 -10.91
C SER A 83 -4.40 1.78 -10.22
N ILE A 84 -4.10 0.87 -9.28
CA ILE A 84 -2.79 0.81 -8.60
C ILE A 84 -1.67 0.51 -9.62
N VAL A 85 -1.88 -0.45 -10.52
CA VAL A 85 -0.89 -0.80 -11.56
C VAL A 85 -0.68 0.35 -12.53
N HIS A 86 -1.75 0.98 -13.02
CA HIS A 86 -1.65 2.13 -13.91
C HIS A 86 -0.95 3.33 -13.25
N PHE A 87 -1.19 3.54 -11.96
CA PHE A 87 -0.47 4.54 -11.18
C PHE A 87 1.02 4.20 -11.08
N GLY A 88 1.38 2.95 -10.72
CA GLY A 88 2.77 2.50 -10.67
C GLY A 88 3.52 2.63 -11.99
N LEU A 89 2.88 2.27 -13.11
CA LEU A 89 3.46 2.47 -14.45
C LEU A 89 3.64 3.96 -14.79
N SER A 90 2.81 4.83 -14.24
CA SER A 90 2.98 6.27 -14.38
C SER A 90 4.16 6.78 -13.56
N LEU A 91 4.35 6.28 -12.34
CA LEU A 91 5.52 6.60 -11.51
C LEU A 91 6.83 6.20 -12.20
N HIS A 92 6.90 4.99 -12.79
CA HIS A 92 8.05 4.55 -13.59
C HIS A 92 8.36 5.49 -14.75
N ARG A 93 7.33 5.96 -15.47
CA ARG A 93 7.51 6.93 -16.57
C ARG A 93 8.01 8.28 -16.08
N MET A 94 7.76 8.64 -14.82
CA MET A 94 8.30 9.83 -14.17
C MET A 94 9.73 9.63 -13.66
N GLY A 95 10.28 8.42 -13.73
CA GLY A 95 11.59 8.08 -13.19
C GLY A 95 11.60 7.95 -11.66
N LEU A 96 10.44 7.71 -11.05
CA LEU A 96 10.28 7.46 -9.61
C LEU A 96 10.27 5.96 -9.34
#